data_AF-A0A972ST61-F1
#
_entry.id   AF-A0A972ST61-F1
#
_cell.length_a   1.000
_cell.length_b   1.000
_cell.length_c   1.000
_cell.angle_alpha   90.00
_cell.angle_beta   90.00
_cell.angle_gamma   90.00
#
_symmetry.space_group_name_H-M   'P 1'
#
loop_
_entity.id
_entity.type
_entity.pdbx_description
1 polymer ?
#
loop_
_entity_poly.entity_id
_entity_poly.type
_entity_poly.pdbx_seq_one_letter_code
_entity_poly.pdbx_strand_id
1 'polypeptide(L)'
;MKAAFACWNNRIAPVFDSARQVLLVRVDLGRIIGEEQMVLPGDLPVQKALRLAELGIGTLVCGAISRSLHGMVIAYGIRVIPFVAGDLREVVQAWIQGGLKGDAFAMPGCSGRGRGRFRQMNGTNWEDFIMNGRGGGRGQGGGRGQGGAGQGLGRMGGRKMAGPTGECVCPQCGHREPHQRGVPCFMRQCPECGTKMARE
;
A
#
# COMPACT_ATOMS: atom_id res chain seq x y z
N MET A 1 2.17 7.57 -27.95
CA MET A 1 1.91 7.08 -26.57
C MET A 1 0.60 7.67 -26.04
N LYS A 2 -0.17 6.92 -25.24
CA LYS A 2 -1.39 7.41 -24.58
C LYS A 2 -1.24 7.33 -23.06
N ALA A 3 -1.45 8.45 -22.38
CA ALA A 3 -1.46 8.52 -20.93
C ALA A 3 -2.79 9.06 -20.41
N ALA A 4 -3.22 8.58 -19.27
CA ALA A 4 -4.39 9.08 -18.57
C ALA A 4 -3.98 9.74 -17.25
N PHE A 5 -4.60 10.87 -16.94
CA PHE A 5 -4.39 11.61 -15.71
C PHE A 5 -5.70 11.67 -14.95
N ALA A 6 -5.76 11.10 -13.76
CA ALA A 6 -6.94 11.18 -12.91
C ALA A 6 -7.13 12.62 -12.43
N CYS A 7 -8.22 13.27 -12.83
CA CYS A 7 -8.40 14.71 -12.60
C CYS A 7 -9.72 15.04 -11.92
N TRP A 8 -9.70 16.10 -11.11
CA TRP A 8 -10.86 16.73 -10.51
C TRP A 8 -10.59 18.24 -10.39
N ASN A 9 -11.50 19.09 -10.89
CA ASN A 9 -11.36 20.56 -10.84
C ASN A 9 -9.98 21.07 -11.28
N ASN A 10 -9.50 20.63 -12.45
CA ASN A 10 -8.21 21.03 -13.04
C ASN A 10 -6.96 20.64 -12.23
N ARG A 11 -7.10 19.76 -11.23
CA ARG A 11 -6.01 19.17 -10.44
C ARG A 11 -6.02 17.65 -10.52
N ILE A 12 -4.93 17.01 -10.10
CA ILE A 12 -4.90 15.55 -9.94
C ILE A 12 -5.81 15.13 -8.79
N ALA A 13 -6.65 14.13 -9.04
CA ALA A 13 -7.55 13.59 -8.04
C ALA A 13 -6.74 12.93 -6.90
N PRO A 14 -7.02 13.26 -5.63
CA PRO A 14 -6.26 12.74 -4.49
C PRO A 14 -6.45 11.23 -4.32
N VAL A 15 -7.61 10.69 -4.71
CA VAL A 15 -7.90 9.26 -4.71
C VAL A 15 -8.55 8.86 -6.03
N PHE A 16 -7.93 7.94 -6.76
CA PHE A 16 -8.42 7.44 -8.05
C PHE A 16 -9.73 6.68 -7.92
N ASP A 17 -9.93 5.94 -6.83
CA ASP A 17 -11.14 5.18 -6.56
C ASP A 17 -12.41 6.02 -6.64
N SER A 18 -12.36 7.29 -6.23
CA SER A 18 -13.50 8.23 -6.31
C SER A 18 -13.49 9.09 -7.58
N ALA A 19 -12.41 9.08 -8.36
CA ALA A 19 -12.30 9.88 -9.57
C ALA A 19 -13.30 9.40 -10.64
N ARG A 20 -14.10 10.34 -11.17
CA ARG A 20 -15.05 10.10 -12.26
C ARG A 20 -14.57 10.66 -13.60
N GLN A 21 -13.44 11.34 -13.62
CA GLN A 21 -12.90 12.00 -14.80
C GLN A 21 -11.42 11.66 -14.96
N VAL A 22 -11.01 11.41 -16.19
CA VAL A 22 -9.61 11.28 -16.57
C VAL A 22 -9.32 12.12 -17.81
N LEU A 23 -8.18 12.79 -17.82
CA LEU A 23 -7.67 13.44 -19.01
C LEU A 23 -6.81 12.44 -19.79
N LEU A 24 -7.26 12.07 -20.99
CA LEU A 24 -6.47 11.30 -21.94
C LEU A 24 -5.56 12.25 -22.72
N VAL A 25 -4.26 12.08 -22.59
CA VAL A 25 -3.23 12.83 -23.31
C VAL A 25 -2.56 11.90 -24.31
N ARG A 26 -2.60 12.29 -25.59
CA ARG A 26 -1.90 11.61 -26.68
C ARG A 26 -0.59 12.35 -26.94
N VAL A 27 0.52 11.65 -26.82
CA VAL A 27 1.87 12.21 -27.01
C VAL A 27 2.59 11.46 -28.12
N ASP A 28 3.19 12.20 -29.04
CA ASP A 28 4.09 11.69 -30.07
C ASP A 28 5.37 12.52 -30.10
N LEU A 29 6.52 11.86 -30.19
CA LEU A 29 7.85 12.49 -30.18
C LEU A 29 8.05 13.57 -29.08
N GLY A 30 7.44 13.35 -27.89
CA GLY A 30 7.53 14.29 -26.76
C GLY A 30 6.62 15.53 -26.87
N ARG A 31 5.65 15.55 -27.78
CA ARG A 31 4.67 16.63 -27.93
C ARG A 31 3.24 16.13 -27.78
N ILE A 32 2.38 16.95 -27.19
CA ILE A 32 0.95 16.66 -27.04
C ILE A 32 0.29 16.86 -28.40
N ILE A 33 -0.28 15.79 -28.95
CA ILE A 33 -1.03 15.81 -30.22
C ILE A 33 -2.53 16.00 -29.96
N GLY A 34 -2.99 15.67 -28.76
CA GLY A 34 -4.40 15.81 -28.40
C GLY A 34 -4.64 15.52 -26.92
N GLU A 35 -5.62 16.23 -26.38
CA GLU A 35 -6.11 16.07 -25.01
C GLU A 35 -7.62 15.89 -25.05
N GLU A 36 -8.12 14.89 -24.34
CA GLU A 36 -9.54 14.55 -24.34
C GLU A 36 -9.99 14.18 -22.93
N GLN A 37 -11.03 14.83 -22.42
CA GLN A 37 -11.59 14.48 -21.11
C GLN A 37 -12.57 13.33 -21.25
N MET A 38 -12.31 12.25 -20.52
CA MET A 38 -13.14 11.06 -20.50
C MET A 38 -13.80 10.91 -19.13
N VAL A 39 -15.06 10.46 -19.15
CA VAL A 39 -15.78 10.08 -17.94
C VAL A 39 -15.52 8.60 -17.65
N LEU A 40 -15.14 8.30 -16.41
CA LEU A 40 -15.03 6.94 -15.92
C LEU A 40 -16.33 6.51 -15.23
N PRO A 41 -16.80 5.27 -15.45
CA PRO A 41 -17.96 4.73 -14.74
C PRO A 41 -17.69 4.69 -13.23
N GLY A 42 -18.71 5.03 -12.44
CA GLY A 42 -18.57 5.20 -10.99
C GLY A 42 -18.91 3.97 -10.16
N ASP A 43 -19.53 2.95 -10.76
CA ASP A 43 -20.29 1.94 -10.02
C ASP A 43 -19.43 0.78 -9.54
N LEU A 44 -18.47 0.31 -10.37
CA LEU A 44 -17.58 -0.80 -10.02
C LEU A 44 -16.11 -0.50 -10.36
N PRO A 45 -15.15 -0.86 -9.49
CA PRO A 45 -13.72 -0.70 -9.77
C PRO A 45 -13.26 -1.42 -11.05
N VAL A 46 -13.84 -2.60 -11.33
CA VAL A 46 -13.54 -3.38 -12.55
C VAL A 46 -13.90 -2.60 -13.81
N GLN A 47 -15.04 -1.91 -13.82
CA GLN A 47 -15.49 -1.13 -14.98
C GLN A 47 -14.56 0.04 -15.26
N LYS A 48 -13.99 0.67 -14.23
CA LYS A 48 -12.96 1.71 -14.42
C LYS A 48 -11.72 1.14 -15.10
N ALA A 49 -11.23 0.00 -14.61
CA ALA A 49 -10.06 -0.65 -15.20
C ALA A 49 -10.30 -1.08 -16.65
N LEU A 50 -11.48 -1.66 -16.93
CA LEU A 50 -11.89 -2.02 -18.28
C LEU A 50 -11.97 -0.79 -19.20
N ARG A 51 -12.58 0.30 -18.73
CA ARG A 51 -12.67 1.54 -19.50
C ARG A 51 -11.29 2.11 -19.84
N LEU A 52 -10.34 2.03 -18.91
CA LEU A 52 -8.96 2.46 -19.19
C LEU A 52 -8.29 1.57 -20.25
N ALA A 53 -8.54 0.26 -20.21
CA ALA A 53 -8.03 -0.69 -21.19
C ALA A 53 -8.64 -0.47 -22.59
N GLU A 54 -9.95 -0.24 -22.67
CA GLU A 54 -10.66 0.08 -23.93
C GLU A 54 -10.11 1.33 -24.62
N LEU A 55 -9.74 2.35 -23.83
CA LEU A 55 -9.14 3.58 -24.37
C LEU A 55 -7.70 3.35 -24.90
N GLY A 56 -7.11 2.19 -24.62
CA GLY A 56 -5.76 1.82 -25.02
C GLY A 56 -4.70 2.63 -24.28
N ILE A 57 -4.94 2.94 -23.01
CA ILE A 57 -4.01 3.73 -22.19
C ILE A 57 -2.80 2.88 -21.80
N GLY A 58 -1.60 3.38 -22.07
CA GLY A 58 -0.36 2.70 -21.65
C GLY A 58 0.15 3.15 -20.28
N THR A 59 -0.24 4.34 -19.83
CA THR A 59 0.21 4.89 -18.53
C THR A 59 -0.91 5.65 -17.83
N LEU A 60 -1.16 5.35 -16.56
CA LEU A 60 -2.08 6.06 -15.68
C LEU A 60 -1.29 6.83 -14.62
N VAL A 61 -1.49 8.14 -14.56
CA VAL A 61 -0.96 9.03 -13.51
C VAL A 61 -2.11 9.39 -12.58
N CYS A 62 -1.96 9.10 -11.28
CA CYS A 62 -3.00 9.35 -10.30
C CYS A 62 -2.44 9.63 -8.90
N GLY A 63 -3.32 10.09 -8.01
CA GLY A 63 -3.04 10.17 -6.58
C GLY A 63 -3.01 8.79 -5.91
N ALA A 64 -3.72 8.63 -4.80
CA ALA A 64 -3.83 7.37 -4.11
C ALA A 64 -4.75 6.43 -4.89
N ILE A 65 -4.47 5.14 -4.84
CA ILE A 65 -5.26 4.10 -5.50
C ILE A 65 -5.33 2.89 -4.56
N SER A 66 -6.51 2.28 -4.44
CA SER A 66 -6.65 1.05 -3.65
C SER A 66 -5.86 -0.09 -4.27
N ARG A 67 -5.30 -0.97 -3.42
CA ARG A 67 -4.50 -2.13 -3.86
C ARG A 67 -5.23 -3.03 -4.86
N SER A 68 -6.52 -3.26 -4.65
CA SER A 68 -7.34 -4.07 -5.55
C SER A 68 -7.45 -3.45 -6.94
N LEU A 69 -7.72 -2.14 -7.01
CA LEU A 69 -7.85 -1.41 -8.28
C LEU A 69 -6.50 -1.28 -8.99
N HIS A 70 -5.43 -1.02 -8.24
CA HIS A 70 -4.07 -1.02 -8.77
C HIS A 70 -3.69 -2.36 -9.41
N GLY A 71 -3.98 -3.49 -8.72
CA GLY A 71 -3.73 -4.83 -9.25
C GLY A 71 -4.50 -5.10 -10.56
N MET A 72 -5.77 -4.68 -10.62
CA MET A 72 -6.58 -4.82 -11.84
C MET A 72 -6.01 -4.01 -13.01
N VAL A 73 -5.64 -2.75 -12.78
CA VAL A 73 -5.09 -1.87 -13.83
C VAL A 73 -3.77 -2.41 -14.38
N ILE A 74 -2.89 -2.91 -13.51
CA ILE A 74 -1.64 -3.55 -13.92
C ILE A 74 -1.88 -4.85 -14.70
N ALA A 75 -2.89 -5.64 -14.31
CA ALA A 75 -3.23 -6.87 -15.03
C ALA A 75 -3.64 -6.63 -16.49
N TYR A 76 -4.18 -5.44 -16.80
CA TYR A 76 -4.45 -5.00 -18.18
C TYR A 76 -3.21 -4.45 -18.91
N GLY A 77 -2.02 -4.52 -18.31
CA GLY A 77 -0.77 -4.03 -18.90
C GLY A 77 -0.58 -2.52 -18.81
N ILE A 78 -1.37 -1.83 -17.99
CA ILE A 78 -1.31 -0.37 -17.85
C ILE A 78 -0.29 -0.02 -16.76
N ARG A 79 0.70 0.80 -17.10
CA ARG A 79 1.68 1.31 -16.13
C ARG A 79 1.02 2.34 -15.20
N VAL A 80 1.08 2.13 -13.89
CA VAL A 80 0.51 3.09 -12.91
C VAL A 80 1.63 3.90 -12.26
N ILE A 81 1.46 5.23 -12.21
CA ILE A 81 2.28 6.19 -11.47
C ILE A 81 1.41 6.78 -10.35
N PRO A 82 1.39 6.16 -9.15
CA PRO A 82 0.57 6.63 -8.03
C PRO A 82 1.27 7.73 -7.23
N PHE A 83 0.53 8.31 -6.28
CA PHE A 83 0.96 9.32 -5.31
C PHE A 83 1.34 10.68 -5.89
N VAL A 84 0.79 11.01 -7.06
CA VAL A 84 0.97 12.31 -7.69
C VAL A 84 -0.09 13.30 -7.21
N ALA A 85 0.33 14.51 -6.89
CA ALA A 85 -0.49 15.65 -6.51
C ALA A 85 -0.01 16.90 -7.24
N GLY A 86 -0.94 17.79 -7.55
CA GLY A 86 -0.63 19.05 -8.21
C GLY A 86 -1.68 19.44 -9.25
N ASP A 87 -1.39 20.53 -9.96
CA ASP A 87 -2.21 21.02 -11.06
C ASP A 87 -2.04 20.13 -12.30
N LEU A 88 -3.14 19.88 -13.01
CA LEU A 88 -3.20 18.91 -14.10
C LEU A 88 -2.19 19.25 -15.21
N ARG A 89 -2.12 20.53 -15.59
CA ARG A 89 -1.22 21.00 -16.66
C ARG A 89 0.25 20.84 -16.28
N GLU A 90 0.62 21.19 -15.05
CA GLU A 90 2.00 21.06 -14.57
C GLU A 90 2.44 19.59 -14.52
N VAL A 91 1.55 18.71 -14.05
CA VAL A 91 1.81 17.27 -13.98
C VAL A 91 1.95 16.67 -15.36
N VAL A 92 1.13 17.07 -16.34
CA VAL A 92 1.25 16.61 -17.74
C VAL A 92 2.58 17.05 -18.34
N GLN A 93 2.98 18.32 -18.16
CA GLN A 93 4.26 18.82 -18.65
C GLN A 93 5.45 18.10 -18.00
N ALA A 94 5.41 17.92 -16.68
CA ALA A 94 6.43 17.18 -15.95
C ALA A 94 6.51 15.71 -16.39
N TRP A 95 5.39 15.08 -16.73
CA TRP A 95 5.36 13.72 -17.27
C TRP A 95 6.09 13.61 -18.62
N ILE A 96 5.82 14.55 -19.54
CA ILE A 96 6.46 14.59 -20.85
C ILE A 96 7.98 14.78 -20.74
N GLN A 97 8.42 15.61 -19.81
CA GLN A 97 9.84 15.86 -19.55
C GLN A 97 10.53 14.71 -18.78
N GLY A 98 9.80 13.67 -18.38
CA GLY A 98 10.31 12.57 -17.55
C GLY A 98 10.55 12.96 -16.08
N GLY A 99 10.07 14.14 -15.67
CA GLY A 99 10.33 14.82 -14.41
C GLY A 99 9.34 14.55 -13.27
N LEU A 100 8.40 13.61 -13.41
CA LEU A 100 7.51 13.21 -12.29
C LEU A 100 8.25 12.54 -11.12
N LYS A 101 9.57 12.36 -11.22
CA LYS A 101 10.42 11.85 -10.16
C LYS A 101 10.93 13.02 -9.33
N GLY A 102 10.20 13.38 -8.27
CA GLY A 102 10.63 14.41 -7.32
C GLY A 102 9.58 14.64 -6.24
N ASP A 103 9.99 15.21 -5.12
CA ASP A 103 9.08 15.53 -4.01
C ASP A 103 8.12 16.69 -4.34
N ALA A 104 8.30 17.37 -5.49
CA ALA A 104 7.49 18.51 -5.95
C ALA A 104 6.03 18.15 -6.27
N PHE A 105 5.79 16.96 -6.83
CA PHE A 105 4.44 16.46 -7.15
C PHE A 105 4.02 15.31 -6.24
N ALA A 106 4.73 15.08 -5.14
CA ALA A 106 4.42 13.99 -4.22
C ALA A 106 3.30 14.42 -3.26
N MET A 107 2.32 13.54 -3.03
CA MET A 107 1.29 13.82 -2.02
C MET A 107 1.90 14.04 -0.62
N PRO A 108 1.41 15.05 0.14
CA PRO A 108 1.83 15.27 1.52
C PRO A 108 1.51 14.03 2.38
N GLY A 109 2.48 13.60 3.20
CA GLY A 109 2.37 12.39 4.03
C GLY A 109 2.94 11.11 3.40
N CYS A 110 3.21 11.09 2.09
CA CYS A 110 3.93 9.99 1.43
C CYS A 110 5.47 10.16 1.45
N SER A 111 5.97 11.28 1.98
CA SER A 111 7.39 11.63 2.09
C SER A 111 8.10 11.08 3.33
N GLY A 112 7.40 10.43 4.27
CA GLY A 112 7.99 9.97 5.55
C GLY A 112 7.81 8.48 5.83
N ARG A 113 8.92 7.74 5.95
CA ARG A 113 9.10 6.35 6.46
C ARG A 113 8.17 5.22 5.96
N GLY A 114 7.12 5.51 5.20
CA GLY A 114 6.17 4.56 4.61
C GLY A 114 6.57 4.03 3.23
N ARG A 115 7.58 4.64 2.59
CA ARG A 115 8.17 4.11 1.35
C ARG A 115 8.70 2.67 1.52
N GLY A 116 9.02 2.22 2.74
CA GLY A 116 9.51 0.86 3.01
C GLY A 116 8.50 -0.28 2.71
N ARG A 117 7.19 -0.04 2.80
CA ARG A 117 6.19 -1.07 2.46
C ARG A 117 5.86 -1.12 0.96
N PHE A 118 5.92 0.02 0.28
CA PHE A 118 5.71 0.08 -1.18
C PHE A 118 6.98 -0.19 -2.00
N ARG A 119 8.19 0.00 -1.44
CA ARG A 119 9.46 -0.35 -2.11
C ARG A 119 9.64 -1.87 -2.26
N GLN A 120 8.93 -2.69 -1.49
CA GLN A 120 8.84 -4.14 -1.74
C GLN A 120 7.95 -4.49 -2.95
N MET A 121 7.09 -3.60 -3.42
CA MET A 121 6.31 -3.79 -4.67
C MET A 121 6.88 -3.02 -5.86
N ASN A 122 7.77 -2.04 -5.65
CA ASN A 122 8.35 -1.20 -6.70
C ASN A 122 9.84 -1.53 -6.98
N GLY A 123 10.28 -2.70 -6.53
CA GLY A 123 11.65 -3.21 -6.71
C GLY A 123 11.82 -4.15 -7.90
N THR A 124 10.81 -4.31 -8.75
CA THR A 124 10.85 -5.26 -9.86
C THR A 124 10.87 -4.49 -11.17
N ASN A 125 12.03 -4.55 -11.81
CA ASN A 125 12.23 -4.21 -13.20
C ASN A 125 11.08 -4.82 -14.03
N TRP A 126 10.52 -4.04 -14.95
CA TRP A 126 9.45 -4.48 -15.86
C TRP A 126 9.85 -5.72 -16.68
N GLU A 127 11.15 -5.94 -16.85
CA GLU A 127 11.74 -7.08 -17.56
C GLU A 127 11.69 -8.40 -16.75
N ASP A 128 11.59 -8.35 -15.41
CA ASP A 128 11.61 -9.56 -14.56
C ASP A 128 10.26 -10.30 -14.50
N PHE A 129 9.14 -9.65 -14.87
CA PHE A 129 7.79 -10.24 -14.73
C PHE A 129 7.39 -11.21 -15.86
N ILE A 130 8.12 -11.26 -16.97
CA ILE A 130 7.79 -12.15 -18.09
C ILE A 130 8.38 -13.56 -17.90
N MET A 131 9.35 -13.76 -17.00
CA MET A 131 10.15 -15.01 -16.94
C MET A 131 10.12 -15.79 -15.62
N ASN A 132 9.25 -15.48 -14.64
CA ASN A 132 9.16 -16.31 -13.43
C ASN A 132 7.72 -16.61 -13.00
N GLY A 133 7.02 -17.32 -13.89
CA GLY A 133 5.93 -18.20 -13.49
C GLY A 133 6.49 -19.43 -12.78
N ARG A 134 6.58 -19.39 -11.45
CA ARG A 134 6.64 -20.60 -10.61
C ARG A 134 6.18 -20.28 -9.19
N GLY A 135 5.08 -20.91 -8.80
CA GLY A 135 4.45 -20.69 -7.51
C GLY A 135 5.22 -21.24 -6.32
N GLY A 136 4.66 -20.98 -5.15
CA GLY A 136 4.89 -21.73 -3.91
C GLY A 136 5.96 -21.16 -3.00
N GLY A 137 5.68 -21.16 -1.70
CA GLY A 137 6.74 -21.19 -0.69
C GLY A 137 6.47 -20.41 0.58
N ARG A 138 5.87 -21.08 1.58
CA ARG A 138 5.95 -20.70 2.99
C ARG A 138 7.40 -20.42 3.38
N GLY A 139 7.63 -19.28 4.04
CA GLY A 139 8.92 -18.95 4.64
C GLY A 139 9.28 -19.95 5.75
N GLN A 140 10.43 -20.59 5.59
CA GLN A 140 11.19 -21.22 6.68
C GLN A 140 12.61 -20.65 6.66
N GLY A 141 13.04 -20.24 7.85
CA GLY A 141 14.20 -19.37 8.07
C GLY A 141 15.55 -20.04 7.86
N GLY A 142 16.57 -19.19 7.91
CA GLY A 142 17.97 -19.59 7.86
C GLY A 142 18.89 -18.38 8.00
N GLY A 143 18.84 -17.70 9.15
CA GLY A 143 19.75 -16.61 9.48
C GLY A 143 20.60 -16.94 10.70
N ARG A 144 21.67 -17.71 10.52
CA ARG A 144 22.81 -17.71 11.45
C ARG A 144 23.72 -16.57 11.04
N GLY A 145 23.62 -15.44 11.75
CA GLY A 145 24.51 -14.29 11.59
C GLY A 145 24.91 -13.77 12.97
N GLN A 146 26.14 -14.09 13.36
CA GLN A 146 26.86 -13.51 14.50
C GLN A 146 27.00 -11.99 14.32
N GLY A 147 26.95 -11.23 15.41
CA GLY A 147 27.28 -9.81 15.38
C GLY A 147 26.58 -9.04 16.49
N GLY A 148 27.27 -8.90 17.62
CA GLY A 148 26.78 -8.17 18.77
C GLY A 148 26.87 -6.64 18.64
N ALA A 149 26.37 -6.02 19.71
CA ALA A 149 26.48 -4.61 20.10
C ALA A 149 25.75 -3.59 19.20
N GLY A 150 24.85 -2.81 19.82
CA GLY A 150 24.40 -1.55 19.23
C GLY A 150 23.00 -1.15 19.62
N GLN A 151 22.90 -0.43 20.72
CA GLN A 151 21.72 0.26 21.26
C GLN A 151 20.95 1.05 20.18
N GLY A 152 19.62 1.01 20.24
CA GLY A 152 18.78 1.82 19.37
C GLY A 152 17.30 1.75 19.73
N LEU A 153 16.94 2.28 20.90
CA LEU A 153 15.56 2.44 21.37
C LEU A 153 14.72 3.21 20.35
N GLY A 154 13.62 2.59 19.92
CA GLY A 154 12.64 3.19 19.03
C GLY A 154 11.20 2.85 19.40
N ARG A 155 10.65 3.67 20.32
CA ARG A 155 9.22 4.06 20.42
C ARG A 155 8.25 3.05 21.04
N MET A 156 8.24 3.05 22.38
CA MET A 156 7.01 2.84 23.15
C MET A 156 6.06 4.03 22.91
N GLY A 157 4.99 3.76 22.17
CA GLY A 157 3.85 4.65 21.98
C GLY A 157 2.59 3.79 21.87
N GLY A 158 2.29 3.04 22.92
CA GLY A 158 1.12 2.18 23.00
C GLY A 158 0.88 1.78 24.45
N ARG A 159 -0.24 2.27 25.00
CA ARG A 159 -0.94 1.88 26.24
C ARG A 159 -0.09 1.18 27.31
N LYS A 160 0.15 1.91 28.41
CA LYS A 160 0.63 1.43 29.73
C LYS A 160 0.82 -0.08 29.74
N MET A 161 2.04 -0.52 29.48
CA MET A 161 2.45 -1.91 29.66
C MET A 161 2.35 -2.19 31.15
N ALA A 162 1.21 -2.75 31.58
CA ALA A 162 1.05 -3.30 32.92
C ALA A 162 2.19 -4.31 33.08
N GLY A 163 3.07 -4.03 34.04
CA GLY A 163 4.37 -4.67 34.19
C GLY A 163 4.32 -6.20 34.20
N PRO A 164 5.49 -6.86 34.18
CA PRO A 164 5.62 -8.32 34.16
C PRO A 164 5.06 -9.03 35.40
N THR A 165 4.41 -8.30 36.30
CA THR A 165 3.82 -8.74 37.56
C THR A 165 2.31 -8.57 37.45
N GLY A 166 1.62 -9.69 37.30
CA GLY A 166 0.16 -9.81 37.38
C GLY A 166 -0.16 -11.27 37.66
N GLU A 167 -1.28 -11.53 38.32
CA GLU A 167 -1.75 -12.89 38.55
C GLU A 167 -2.77 -13.25 37.47
N CYS A 168 -2.66 -14.46 36.93
CA CYS A 168 -3.75 -15.07 36.19
C CYS A 168 -4.72 -15.68 37.20
N VAL A 169 -5.97 -15.24 37.18
CA VAL A 169 -7.02 -15.75 38.06
C VAL A 169 -8.06 -16.49 37.23
N CYS A 170 -8.46 -17.67 37.68
CA CYS A 170 -9.55 -18.41 37.06
C CYS A 170 -10.90 -17.79 37.46
N PRO A 171 -11.76 -17.37 36.51
CA PRO A 171 -13.06 -16.79 36.82
C PRO A 171 -14.07 -17.81 37.37
N GLN A 172 -13.81 -19.11 37.23
CA GLN A 172 -14.75 -20.16 37.62
C GLN A 172 -14.45 -20.73 39.02
N CYS A 173 -13.18 -20.90 39.39
CA CYS A 173 -12.79 -21.48 40.68
C CYS A 173 -11.94 -20.55 41.56
N GLY A 174 -11.54 -19.38 41.06
CA GLY A 174 -10.75 -18.41 41.84
C GLY A 174 -9.26 -18.76 41.96
N HIS A 175 -8.78 -19.83 41.32
CA HIS A 175 -7.35 -20.23 41.35
C HIS A 175 -6.44 -19.14 40.79
N ARG A 176 -5.36 -18.81 41.51
CA ARG A 176 -4.42 -17.72 41.19
C ARG A 176 -3.06 -18.29 40.84
N GLU A 177 -2.49 -17.87 39.72
CA GLU A 177 -1.12 -18.22 39.33
C GLU A 177 -0.34 -16.99 38.86
N PRO A 178 0.98 -16.96 39.09
CA PRO A 178 1.82 -15.91 38.53
C PRO A 178 1.74 -15.93 36.99
N HIS A 179 1.49 -14.77 36.39
CA HIS A 179 1.48 -14.63 34.94
C HIS A 179 2.86 -14.97 34.35
N GLN A 180 2.89 -15.92 33.41
CA GLN A 180 4.12 -16.28 32.73
C GLN A 180 4.37 -15.35 31.54
N ARG A 181 5.55 -14.72 31.50
CA ARG A 181 5.94 -13.82 30.40
C ARG A 181 5.88 -14.56 29.06
N GLY A 182 5.22 -13.94 28.09
CA GLY A 182 5.07 -14.50 26.74
C GLY A 182 3.81 -15.33 26.51
N VAL A 183 3.04 -15.66 27.56
CA VAL A 183 1.79 -16.40 27.44
C VAL A 183 0.63 -15.60 28.05
N PRO A 184 -0.24 -14.98 27.24
CA PRO A 184 -1.49 -14.39 27.71
C PRO A 184 -2.32 -15.33 28.58
N CYS A 185 -2.86 -14.84 29.71
CA CYS A 185 -3.62 -15.66 30.68
C CYS A 185 -4.76 -16.46 30.01
N PHE A 186 -5.46 -15.88 29.02
CA PHE A 186 -6.59 -16.52 28.34
C PHE A 186 -6.19 -17.73 27.47
N MET A 187 -4.89 -17.92 27.18
CA MET A 187 -4.40 -19.12 26.51
C MET A 187 -4.02 -20.24 27.49
N ARG A 188 -3.93 -19.95 28.80
CA ARG A 188 -3.71 -20.96 29.84
C ARG A 188 -5.05 -21.52 30.32
N GLN A 189 -5.07 -22.81 30.57
CA GLN A 189 -6.19 -23.51 31.19
C GLN A 189 -5.91 -23.67 32.67
N CYS A 190 -6.93 -23.46 33.51
CA CYS A 190 -6.83 -23.67 34.94
C CYS A 190 -6.60 -25.17 35.26
N PRO A 191 -5.63 -25.53 36.11
CA PRO A 191 -5.37 -26.94 36.46
C PRO A 191 -6.52 -27.57 37.26
N GLU A 192 -7.31 -26.77 37.98
CA GLU A 192 -8.42 -27.25 38.81
C GLU A 192 -9.71 -27.50 38.02
N CYS A 193 -10.00 -26.71 36.98
CA CYS A 193 -11.30 -26.76 36.31
C CYS A 193 -11.25 -26.68 34.77
N GLY A 194 -10.07 -26.54 34.17
CA GLY A 194 -9.86 -26.48 32.71
C GLY A 194 -10.24 -25.14 32.05
N THR A 195 -10.83 -24.20 32.78
CA THR A 195 -11.32 -22.92 32.22
C THR A 195 -10.19 -21.96 31.88
N LYS A 196 -10.36 -21.16 30.83
CA LYS A 196 -9.39 -20.14 30.41
C LYS A 196 -9.19 -19.09 31.49
N MET A 197 -7.95 -18.84 31.86
CA MET A 197 -7.62 -17.90 32.94
C MET A 197 -7.73 -16.44 32.47
N ALA A 198 -8.13 -15.54 33.36
CA ALA A 198 -8.16 -14.09 33.11
C ALA A 198 -7.00 -13.40 33.84
N ARG A 199 -6.60 -12.20 33.41
CA ARG A 199 -5.60 -11.40 34.13
C ARG A 199 -6.33 -10.46 35.09
N GLU A 200 -5.94 -10.47 36.36
CA GLU A 200 -6.34 -9.48 37.37
C GLU A 200 -5.27 -8.38 37.50
#